data_AF-A0A166F2B8-F1
#
_entry.id   AF-A0A166F2B8-F1
#
_cell.length_a   1.000
_cell.length_b   1.000
_cell.length_c   1.000
_cell.angle_alpha   90.00
_cell.angle_beta   90.00
_cell.angle_gamma   90.00
#
_symmetry.space_group_name_H-M   'P 1'
#
loop_
_entity.id
_entity.type
_entity.pdbx_description
1 polymer ?
#
loop_
_entity_poly.entity_id
_entity_poly.type
_entity_poly.pdbx_seq_one_letter_code
_entity_poly.pdbx_strand_id
1 'polypeptide(L)'
;MLSPPPSYDSGIEGDPLLHEQKKQQTVFTLPSFTNKLSLLLIVAAFSLYHISWWVLWDAGRQNGNLLQWEKELEMNKVQEMRREMEWEQELEMNRVQEMRREMEWEQELKMKRMQEMRREMEWDRKVDSKRKKERAREARWHMSQEQRERLGLRWDEPLAGPCISYGVRTYQARLLVTAGYDYNPIVPCREMTLNIQGVSLNASRCESRGNEIWGHWKIENDPFCTPIFHDWREDACVAPGSRRRLASARLDYISSKEEGAQLCASTPIRFKDMHFNRPLTCEWSIWGLWGHWEYDDDSC
;
A
#
# COMPACT_ATOMS: atom_id res chain seq x y z
N MET A 1 -19.11 11.63 4.16
CA MET A 1 -20.18 11.67 5.18
C MET A 1 -19.70 12.57 6.29
N LEU A 2 -20.22 13.79 6.32
CA LEU A 2 -19.81 14.87 7.22
C LEU A 2 -20.81 14.91 8.38
N SER A 3 -20.31 14.81 9.62
CA SER A 3 -21.10 14.97 10.84
C SER A 3 -21.09 16.45 11.27
N PRO A 4 -22.19 16.98 11.85
CA PRO A 4 -22.29 18.38 12.25
C PRO A 4 -21.73 18.64 13.68
N PRO A 5 -21.47 19.91 14.06
CA PRO A 5 -20.90 20.29 15.35
C PRO A 5 -21.97 20.49 16.45
N PRO A 6 -21.56 20.59 17.73
CA PRO A 6 -22.49 20.73 18.86
C PRO A 6 -22.94 22.17 19.11
N SER A 7 -24.17 22.28 19.64
CA SER A 7 -24.88 23.51 20.00
C SER A 7 -24.41 24.10 21.33
N TYR A 8 -24.24 25.44 21.35
CA TYR A 8 -24.08 26.27 22.54
C TYR A 8 -25.45 26.61 23.14
N ASP A 9 -25.57 26.53 24.47
CA ASP A 9 -26.74 26.93 25.25
C ASP A 9 -26.38 28.14 26.13
N SER A 10 -27.17 29.21 26.06
CA SER A 10 -26.96 30.48 26.77
C SER A 10 -28.24 30.87 27.49
N GLY A 11 -28.28 30.71 28.81
CA GLY A 11 -29.36 31.20 29.68
C GLY A 11 -28.87 32.36 30.55
N ILE A 12 -29.46 33.53 30.37
CA ILE A 12 -29.27 34.74 31.19
C ILE A 12 -30.66 35.22 31.67
N GLU A 13 -30.69 35.66 32.94
CA GLU A 13 -31.60 36.61 33.63
C GLU A 13 -33.10 36.33 33.85
N GLY A 14 -33.44 36.16 35.14
CA GLY A 14 -34.51 36.89 35.86
C GLY A 14 -33.91 37.29 37.23
N ASP A 15 -34.15 38.43 37.85
CA ASP A 15 -35.37 39.23 38.03
C ASP A 15 -35.02 40.73 38.22
N PRO A 16 -36.01 41.63 38.08
CA PRO A 16 -36.31 42.50 39.22
C PRO A 16 -37.80 42.80 39.36
N LEU A 17 -38.25 43.21 40.56
CA LEU A 17 -39.15 44.37 40.77
C LEU A 17 -39.57 44.56 42.26
N LEU A 18 -38.99 45.62 42.83
CA LEU A 18 -39.58 46.73 43.59
C LEU A 18 -41.07 46.75 44.00
N HIS A 19 -41.27 47.30 45.22
CA HIS A 19 -42.24 48.34 45.64
C HIS A 19 -43.43 47.94 46.53
N GLU A 20 -43.49 48.48 47.76
CA GLU A 20 -44.63 49.25 48.32
C GLU A 20 -44.37 49.61 49.79
N GLN A 21 -44.39 50.91 50.13
CA GLN A 21 -44.74 51.33 51.49
C GLN A 21 -45.64 52.57 51.44
N LYS A 22 -46.86 52.35 51.97
CA LYS A 22 -47.95 53.31 52.11
C LYS A 22 -47.66 54.32 53.22
N LYS A 23 -47.93 55.60 52.92
CA LYS A 23 -48.14 56.67 53.90
C LYS A 23 -49.50 56.50 54.58
N GLN A 24 -49.55 56.56 55.90
CA GLN A 24 -50.77 56.83 56.67
C GLN A 24 -50.53 58.01 57.61
N GLN A 25 -51.37 59.03 57.45
CA GLN A 25 -51.54 60.18 58.34
C GLN A 25 -52.60 59.84 59.40
N THR A 26 -52.35 60.20 60.66
CA THR A 26 -53.41 60.29 61.69
C THR A 26 -53.08 61.32 62.77
N VAL A 27 -53.73 62.49 62.62
CA VAL A 27 -54.54 63.30 63.56
C VAL A 27 -54.31 63.21 65.09
N PHE A 28 -53.94 64.38 65.65
CA PHE A 28 -54.32 65.03 66.92
C PHE A 28 -54.85 64.23 68.13
N THR A 29 -54.31 64.54 69.32
CA THR A 29 -55.08 65.13 70.45
C THR A 29 -54.12 65.59 71.57
N LEU A 30 -54.29 66.83 72.04
CA LEU A 30 -53.50 67.47 73.11
C LEU A 30 -54.35 67.67 74.37
N PRO A 31 -53.87 67.32 75.57
CA PRO A 31 -54.46 67.78 76.82
C PRO A 31 -53.55 68.73 77.62
N SER A 32 -54.16 69.84 78.04
CA SER A 32 -53.98 70.63 79.27
C SER A 32 -52.55 70.88 79.80
N PHE A 33 -52.08 72.12 79.56
CA PHE A 33 -50.95 72.83 80.18
C PHE A 33 -51.30 73.13 81.64
N THR A 34 -50.55 72.72 82.67
CA THR A 34 -49.50 73.59 83.23
C THR A 34 -48.45 72.87 84.10
N ASN A 35 -48.62 71.59 84.48
CA ASN A 35 -47.60 70.84 85.27
C ASN A 35 -46.66 69.98 84.42
N LYS A 36 -46.83 69.98 83.08
CA LYS A 36 -45.95 69.29 82.13
C LYS A 36 -44.63 70.01 81.89
N LEU A 37 -44.53 71.32 82.17
CA LEU A 37 -43.38 72.11 81.73
C LEU A 37 -42.07 71.63 82.37
N SER A 38 -42.06 71.30 83.66
CA SER A 38 -40.82 70.89 84.36
C SER A 38 -40.33 69.49 83.97
N LEU A 39 -41.25 68.52 83.88
CA LEU A 39 -40.91 67.15 83.46
C LEU A 39 -40.59 67.09 81.96
N LEU A 40 -41.26 67.89 81.12
CA LEU A 40 -40.91 68.07 79.72
C LEU A 40 -39.53 68.74 79.55
N LEU A 41 -39.14 69.67 80.42
CA LEU A 41 -37.82 70.31 80.33
C LEU A 41 -36.69 69.35 80.72
N ILE A 42 -36.86 68.52 81.75
CA ILE A 42 -35.84 67.52 82.15
C ILE A 42 -35.75 66.40 81.11
N VAL A 43 -36.89 65.87 80.66
CA VAL A 43 -36.92 64.85 79.60
C VAL A 43 -36.38 65.44 78.30
N ALA A 44 -36.72 66.67 77.93
CA ALA A 44 -36.15 67.33 76.74
C ALA A 44 -34.64 67.53 76.88
N ALA A 45 -34.13 67.95 78.04
CA ALA A 45 -32.69 68.12 78.24
C ALA A 45 -31.92 66.78 78.15
N PHE A 46 -32.42 65.70 78.76
CA PHE A 46 -31.82 64.37 78.63
C PHE A 46 -31.95 63.81 77.21
N SER A 47 -33.09 64.04 76.55
CA SER A 47 -33.30 63.64 75.15
C SER A 47 -32.33 64.37 74.23
N LEU A 48 -32.16 65.68 74.40
CA LEU A 48 -31.21 66.47 73.62
C LEU A 48 -29.76 66.06 73.88
N TYR A 49 -29.41 65.70 75.12
CA TYR A 49 -28.08 65.19 75.46
C TYR A 49 -27.82 63.82 74.84
N HIS A 50 -28.77 62.88 74.94
CA HIS A 50 -28.66 61.57 74.29
C HIS A 50 -28.66 61.66 72.77
N ILE A 51 -29.50 62.52 72.18
CA ILE A 51 -29.51 62.77 70.72
C ILE A 51 -28.17 63.37 70.30
N SER A 52 -27.62 64.33 71.04
CA SER A 52 -26.31 64.92 70.73
C SER A 52 -25.19 63.90 70.82
N TRP A 53 -25.18 63.02 71.83
CA TRP A 53 -24.21 61.92 71.93
C TRP A 53 -24.42 60.90 70.81
N TRP A 54 -25.65 60.50 70.52
CA TRP A 54 -25.95 59.53 69.45
C TRP A 54 -25.54 60.08 68.08
N VAL A 55 -25.79 61.37 67.81
CA VAL A 55 -25.32 62.04 66.59
C VAL A 55 -23.79 62.09 66.53
N LEU A 56 -23.10 62.36 67.65
CA LEU A 56 -21.63 62.36 67.68
C LEU A 56 -21.04 60.95 67.46
N TRP A 57 -21.65 59.94 68.07
CA TRP A 57 -21.22 58.54 67.96
C TRP A 57 -21.54 57.96 66.58
N ASP A 58 -22.72 58.26 66.04
CA ASP A 58 -23.13 57.88 64.69
C ASP A 58 -22.27 58.59 63.64
N ALA A 59 -21.96 59.88 63.82
CA ALA A 59 -20.99 60.58 62.97
C ALA A 59 -19.60 59.93 63.04
N GLY A 60 -19.11 59.56 64.23
CA GLY A 60 -17.83 58.85 64.38
C GLY A 60 -17.82 57.46 63.74
N ARG A 61 -18.94 56.72 63.83
CA ARG A 61 -19.10 55.39 63.23
C ARG A 61 -19.25 55.45 61.71
N GLN A 62 -20.01 56.41 61.20
CA GLN A 62 -20.12 56.69 59.77
C GLN A 62 -18.76 57.11 59.20
N ASN A 63 -17.98 57.91 59.93
CA ASN A 63 -16.64 58.32 59.50
C ASN A 63 -15.65 57.13 59.51
N GLY A 64 -15.74 56.24 60.50
CA GLY A 64 -14.95 55.00 60.54
C GLY A 64 -15.29 54.03 59.41
N ASN A 65 -16.58 53.87 59.10
CA ASN A 65 -17.01 53.10 57.93
C ASN A 65 -16.49 53.75 56.65
N LEU A 66 -16.66 55.07 56.45
CA LEU A 66 -16.20 55.75 55.25
C LEU A 66 -14.70 55.52 54.97
N LEU A 67 -13.85 55.60 55.99
CA LEU A 67 -12.41 55.29 55.90
C LEU A 67 -12.12 53.83 55.58
N GLN A 68 -12.94 52.90 56.08
CA GLN A 68 -12.80 51.48 55.75
C GLN A 68 -13.21 51.22 54.29
N TRP A 69 -14.32 51.80 53.84
CA TRP A 69 -14.80 51.71 52.47
C TRP A 69 -13.82 52.34 51.48
N GLU A 70 -13.18 53.46 51.83
CA GLU A 70 -12.15 54.09 51.01
C GLU A 70 -10.92 53.17 50.85
N LYS A 71 -10.46 52.53 51.94
CA LYS A 71 -9.40 51.52 51.88
C LYS A 71 -9.78 50.29 51.07
N GLU A 72 -11.01 49.80 51.21
CA GLU A 72 -11.51 48.66 50.43
C GLU A 72 -11.59 49.00 48.94
N LEU A 73 -12.02 50.22 48.59
CA LEU A 73 -12.05 50.70 47.22
C LEU A 73 -10.64 50.78 46.63
N GLU A 74 -9.66 51.30 47.38
CA GLU A 74 -8.27 51.34 46.95
C GLU A 74 -7.70 49.93 46.77
N MET A 75 -7.94 49.03 47.72
CA MET A 75 -7.50 47.63 47.60
C MET A 75 -8.14 46.92 46.41
N ASN A 76 -9.43 47.15 46.16
CA ASN A 76 -10.13 46.60 44.99
C ASN A 76 -9.55 47.14 43.68
N LYS A 77 -9.26 48.45 43.59
CA LYS A 77 -8.58 49.05 42.44
C LYS A 77 -7.19 48.43 42.20
N VAL A 78 -6.43 48.21 43.27
CA VAL A 78 -5.11 47.56 43.19
C VAL A 78 -5.24 46.10 42.73
N GLN A 79 -6.24 45.37 43.22
CA GLN A 79 -6.51 44.00 42.79
C GLN A 79 -6.99 43.91 41.34
N GLU A 80 -7.79 44.87 40.88
CA GLU A 80 -8.22 44.97 39.49
C GLU A 80 -7.04 45.25 38.56
N MET A 81 -6.21 46.26 38.86
CA MET A 81 -4.97 46.51 38.10
C MET A 81 -4.04 45.29 38.09
N ARG A 82 -3.95 44.53 39.18
CA ARG A 82 -3.16 43.29 39.21
C ARG A 82 -3.71 42.25 38.25
N ARG A 83 -5.03 42.02 38.25
CA ARG A 83 -5.68 41.07 37.36
C ARG A 83 -5.54 41.49 35.90
N GLU A 84 -5.63 42.79 35.61
CA GLU A 84 -5.39 43.33 34.27
C GLU A 84 -3.95 43.09 33.82
N MET A 85 -2.95 43.37 34.66
CA MET A 85 -1.55 43.08 34.33
C MET A 85 -1.28 41.58 34.16
N GLU A 86 -1.85 40.72 35.00
CA GLU A 86 -1.74 39.26 34.87
C GLU A 86 -2.36 38.79 33.56
N TRP A 87 -3.55 39.30 33.22
CA TRP A 87 -4.23 39.00 31.97
C TRP A 87 -3.46 39.49 30.73
N GLU A 88 -2.88 40.70 30.79
CA GLU A 88 -2.02 41.22 29.73
C GLU A 88 -0.76 40.38 29.55
N GLN A 89 -0.11 39.95 30.64
CA GLN A 89 1.03 39.05 30.59
C GLN A 89 0.67 37.70 29.98
N GLU A 90 -0.48 37.13 30.35
CA GLU A 90 -0.97 35.87 29.80
C GLU A 90 -1.26 35.98 28.30
N LEU A 91 -1.92 37.06 27.87
CA LEU A 91 -2.15 37.35 26.45
C LEU A 91 -0.84 37.44 25.66
N GLU A 92 0.17 38.12 26.19
CA GLU A 92 1.45 38.26 25.51
C GLU A 92 2.20 36.92 25.44
N MET A 93 2.20 36.14 26.52
CA MET A 93 2.75 34.78 26.52
C MET A 93 2.05 33.88 25.49
N ASN A 94 0.72 33.96 25.39
CA ASN A 94 -0.07 33.22 24.41
C ASN A 94 0.30 33.61 22.97
N ARG A 95 0.47 34.91 22.68
CA ARG A 95 0.92 35.41 21.37
C ARG A 95 2.32 34.90 21.02
N VAL A 96 3.26 34.95 21.97
CA VAL A 96 4.62 34.44 21.77
C VAL A 96 4.61 32.93 21.52
N GLN A 97 3.78 32.19 22.23
CA GLN A 97 3.64 30.74 22.04
C GLN A 97 2.98 30.39 20.71
N GLU A 98 2.01 31.17 20.24
CA GLU A 98 1.42 31.03 18.91
C GLU A 98 2.46 31.29 17.81
N MET A 99 3.21 32.38 17.89
CA MET A 99 4.29 32.69 16.96
C MET A 99 5.36 31.59 16.91
N ARG A 100 5.70 30.98 18.05
CA ARG A 100 6.61 29.83 18.10
C ARG A 100 6.04 28.62 17.35
N ARG A 101 4.77 28.28 17.58
CA ARG A 101 4.11 27.16 16.88
C ARG A 101 4.05 27.40 15.37
N GLU A 102 3.79 28.63 14.95
CA GLU A 102 3.81 28.99 13.53
C GLU A 102 5.19 28.83 12.89
N MET A 103 6.25 29.30 13.56
CA MET A 103 7.63 29.12 13.08
C MET A 103 8.04 27.64 13.01
N GLU A 104 7.69 26.84 14.03
CA GLU A 104 7.93 25.40 14.03
C GLU A 104 7.20 24.70 12.89
N TRP A 105 5.92 25.05 12.68
CA TRP A 105 5.12 24.53 11.58
C TRP A 105 5.69 24.91 10.20
N GLU A 106 6.14 26.15 10.03
CA GLU A 106 6.76 26.61 8.79
C GLU A 106 8.07 25.87 8.51
N GLN A 107 8.90 25.66 9.53
CA GLN A 107 10.13 24.86 9.42
C GLN A 107 9.82 23.42 9.04
N GLU A 108 8.81 22.80 9.66
CA GLU A 108 8.39 21.44 9.34
C GLU A 108 7.92 21.32 7.88
N LEU A 109 7.08 22.26 7.42
CA LEU A 109 6.62 22.33 6.03
C LEU A 109 7.78 22.51 5.04
N LYS A 110 8.78 23.32 5.39
CA LYS A 110 9.98 23.52 4.57
C LYS A 110 10.80 22.24 4.48
N MET A 111 10.98 21.54 5.59
CA MET A 111 11.68 20.25 5.63
C MET A 111 10.95 19.16 4.83
N LYS A 112 9.61 19.07 4.96
CA LYS A 112 8.80 18.14 4.16
C LYS A 112 8.94 18.41 2.67
N ARG A 113 8.83 19.67 2.23
CA ARG A 113 9.05 20.07 0.83
C ARG A 113 10.44 19.70 0.31
N MET A 114 11.49 19.91 1.12
CA MET A 114 12.85 19.50 0.73
C MET A 114 13.00 17.97 0.63
N GLN A 115 12.35 17.21 1.51
CA GLN A 115 12.36 15.74 1.45
C GLN A 115 11.63 15.21 0.22
N GLU A 116 10.46 15.77 -0.10
CA GLU A 116 9.69 15.43 -1.32
C GLU A 116 10.50 15.74 -2.57
N MET A 117 11.08 16.94 -2.65
CA MET A 117 11.95 17.32 -3.76
C MET A 117 13.15 16.38 -3.91
N ARG A 118 13.75 15.91 -2.81
CA ARG A 118 14.83 14.92 -2.86
C ARG A 118 14.35 13.58 -3.42
N ARG A 119 13.18 13.10 -2.97
CA ARG A 119 12.58 11.84 -3.47
C ARG A 119 12.25 11.94 -4.96
N GLU A 120 11.74 13.07 -5.40
CA GLU A 120 11.44 13.36 -6.81
C GLU A 120 12.72 13.35 -7.65
N MET A 121 13.78 14.06 -7.23
CA MET A 121 15.07 14.03 -7.93
C MET A 121 15.70 12.63 -7.99
N GLU A 122 15.58 11.84 -6.92
CA GLU A 122 16.05 10.44 -6.91
C GLU A 122 15.24 9.56 -7.87
N TRP A 123 13.92 9.74 -7.90
CA TRP A 123 13.05 9.04 -8.84
C TRP A 123 13.40 9.39 -10.28
N ASP A 124 13.57 10.68 -10.59
CA ASP A 124 13.95 11.15 -11.93
C ASP A 124 15.29 10.58 -12.38
N ARG A 125 16.29 10.53 -11.48
CA ARG A 125 17.58 9.87 -11.77
C ARG A 125 17.41 8.38 -12.08
N LYS A 126 16.56 7.67 -11.33
CA LYS A 126 16.29 6.25 -11.59
C LYS A 126 15.59 6.06 -12.92
N VAL A 127 14.60 6.88 -13.23
CA VAL A 127 13.85 6.84 -14.50
C VAL A 127 14.76 7.16 -15.68
N ASP A 128 15.57 8.21 -15.61
CA ASP A 128 16.50 8.57 -16.68
C ASP A 128 17.59 7.50 -16.89
N SER A 129 18.14 6.95 -15.81
CA SER A 129 19.07 5.81 -15.87
C SER A 129 18.45 4.59 -16.56
N LYS A 130 17.18 4.26 -16.23
CA LYS A 130 16.45 3.17 -16.88
C LYS A 130 16.23 3.45 -18.38
N ARG A 131 15.73 4.64 -18.73
CA ARG A 131 15.52 5.06 -20.12
C ARG A 131 16.82 5.03 -20.93
N LYS A 132 17.95 5.49 -20.36
CA LYS A 132 19.27 5.41 -21.00
C LYS A 132 19.69 3.96 -21.27
N LYS A 133 19.47 3.05 -20.31
CA LYS A 133 19.75 1.61 -20.50
C LYS A 133 18.88 1.00 -21.60
N GLU A 134 17.59 1.33 -21.66
CA GLU A 134 16.67 0.87 -22.69
C GLU A 134 17.07 1.38 -24.07
N ARG A 135 17.33 2.69 -24.24
CA ARG A 135 17.85 3.26 -25.50
C ARG A 135 19.16 2.61 -25.94
N ALA A 136 20.07 2.33 -25.00
CA ALA A 136 21.32 1.64 -25.32
C ALA A 136 21.09 0.18 -25.77
N ARG A 137 20.11 -0.51 -25.19
CA ARG A 137 19.71 -1.86 -25.60
C ARG A 137 19.08 -1.86 -26.99
N GLU A 138 18.17 -0.92 -27.24
CA GLU A 138 17.53 -0.72 -28.54
C GLU A 138 18.55 -0.34 -29.62
N ALA A 139 19.44 0.61 -29.35
CA ALA A 139 20.51 0.98 -30.27
C ALA A 139 21.44 -0.19 -30.58
N ARG A 140 21.85 -0.99 -29.57
CA ARG A 140 22.62 -2.23 -29.79
C ARG A 140 21.86 -3.23 -30.66
N TRP A 141 20.56 -3.38 -30.43
CA TRP A 141 19.70 -4.27 -31.22
C TRP A 141 19.59 -3.80 -32.68
N HIS A 142 19.29 -2.52 -32.91
CA HIS A 142 19.19 -1.95 -34.25
C HIS A 142 20.52 -2.03 -35.00
N MET A 143 21.64 -1.73 -34.35
CA MET A 143 22.98 -1.90 -34.93
C MET A 143 23.25 -3.37 -35.30
N SER A 144 22.82 -4.33 -34.46
CA SER A 144 22.95 -5.77 -34.77
C SER A 144 22.10 -6.15 -35.99
N GLN A 145 20.87 -5.63 -36.11
CA GLN A 145 20.01 -5.90 -37.28
C GLN A 145 20.55 -5.29 -38.56
N GLU A 146 20.96 -4.02 -38.54
CA GLU A 146 21.56 -3.37 -39.71
C GLU A 146 22.87 -4.05 -40.13
N GLN A 147 23.69 -4.47 -39.16
CA GLN A 147 24.88 -5.28 -39.44
C GLN A 147 24.50 -6.63 -40.07
N ARG A 148 23.47 -7.32 -39.57
CA ARG A 148 22.99 -8.58 -40.16
C ARG A 148 22.53 -8.39 -41.60
N GLU A 149 21.78 -7.32 -41.88
CA GLU A 149 21.33 -6.98 -43.24
C GLU A 149 22.51 -6.66 -44.17
N ARG A 150 23.46 -5.82 -43.73
CA ARG A 150 24.67 -5.48 -44.49
C ARG A 150 25.55 -6.71 -44.77
N LEU A 151 25.62 -7.64 -43.83
CA LEU A 151 26.36 -8.90 -43.98
C LEU A 151 25.58 -9.95 -44.78
N GLY A 152 24.31 -9.67 -45.12
CA GLY A 152 23.41 -10.59 -45.80
C GLY A 152 23.24 -11.91 -45.06
N LEU A 153 23.19 -11.84 -43.72
CA LEU A 153 23.01 -13.00 -42.85
C LEU A 153 21.54 -13.40 -42.85
N ARG A 154 21.28 -14.64 -43.24
CA ARG A 154 19.95 -15.24 -43.14
C ARG A 154 20.05 -16.72 -42.86
N TRP A 155 19.05 -17.26 -42.19
CA TRP A 155 18.90 -18.70 -42.09
C TRP A 155 18.42 -19.27 -43.43
N ASP A 156 18.93 -20.44 -43.77
CA ASP A 156 18.38 -21.31 -44.83
C ASP A 156 17.02 -21.90 -44.38
N GLU A 157 16.36 -22.65 -45.26
CA GLU A 157 15.12 -23.34 -44.91
C GLU A 157 15.33 -24.32 -43.73
N PRO A 158 14.51 -24.26 -42.67
CA PRO A 158 14.66 -25.17 -41.53
C PRO A 158 14.37 -26.61 -41.95
N LEU A 159 15.36 -27.47 -41.74
CA LEU A 159 15.24 -28.91 -41.94
C LEU A 159 14.76 -29.57 -40.66
N ALA A 160 13.64 -30.29 -40.77
CA ALA A 160 13.09 -31.07 -39.67
C ALA A 160 13.98 -32.30 -39.43
N GLY A 161 14.46 -32.43 -38.19
CA GLY A 161 15.20 -33.59 -37.69
C GLY A 161 14.27 -34.62 -37.03
N PRO A 162 14.83 -35.62 -36.34
CA PRO A 162 14.05 -36.63 -35.64
C PRO A 162 13.31 -36.03 -34.44
N CYS A 163 12.22 -36.69 -34.06
CA CYS A 163 11.59 -36.51 -32.76
C CYS A 163 12.51 -37.08 -31.66
N ILE A 164 12.72 -36.30 -30.60
CA ILE A 164 13.57 -36.70 -29.47
C ILE A 164 12.75 -37.06 -28.23
N SER A 165 11.51 -36.58 -28.14
CA SER A 165 10.54 -36.97 -27.12
C SER A 165 9.12 -36.67 -27.60
N TYR A 166 8.11 -37.12 -26.86
CA TYR A 166 6.71 -36.79 -27.14
C TYR A 166 6.52 -35.27 -27.24
N GLY A 167 5.97 -34.82 -28.35
CA GLY A 167 5.76 -33.43 -28.71
C GLY A 167 7.03 -32.63 -29.01
N VAL A 168 8.22 -33.23 -29.03
CA VAL A 168 9.47 -32.47 -29.23
C VAL A 168 10.25 -32.94 -30.45
N ARG A 169 10.42 -32.01 -31.40
CA ARG A 169 11.20 -32.21 -32.62
C ARG A 169 12.47 -31.39 -32.61
N THR A 170 13.54 -31.95 -33.19
CA THR A 170 14.75 -31.19 -33.49
C THR A 170 14.65 -30.54 -34.86
N TYR A 171 15.14 -29.32 -35.00
CA TYR A 171 15.28 -28.63 -36.29
C TYR A 171 16.72 -28.17 -36.46
N GLN A 172 17.17 -28.09 -37.71
CA GLN A 172 18.48 -27.52 -38.03
C GLN A 172 18.40 -26.68 -39.29
N ALA A 173 19.20 -25.64 -39.37
CA ALA A 173 19.24 -24.72 -40.51
C ALA A 173 20.65 -24.18 -40.63
N ARG A 174 21.09 -24.00 -41.88
CA ARG A 174 22.40 -23.44 -42.18
C ARG A 174 22.32 -21.92 -42.13
N LEU A 175 23.34 -21.27 -41.56
CA LEU A 175 23.49 -19.83 -41.63
C LEU A 175 24.11 -19.47 -42.98
N LEU A 176 23.36 -18.76 -43.82
CA LEU A 176 23.83 -18.24 -45.09
C LEU A 176 24.49 -16.88 -44.87
N VAL A 177 25.71 -16.75 -45.39
CA VAL A 177 26.52 -15.54 -45.29
C VAL A 177 26.77 -15.04 -46.71
N THR A 178 26.21 -13.89 -47.06
CA THR A 178 26.36 -13.36 -48.42
C THR A 178 27.62 -12.49 -48.54
N ALA A 179 28.07 -11.87 -47.45
CA ALA A 179 29.23 -10.99 -47.46
C ALA A 179 30.52 -11.72 -47.06
N GLY A 180 31.58 -11.59 -47.88
CA GLY A 180 32.88 -12.25 -47.68
C GLY A 180 33.78 -11.63 -46.61
N TYR A 181 33.22 -11.23 -45.46
CA TYR A 181 33.98 -10.67 -44.35
C TYR A 181 34.50 -11.76 -43.40
N ASP A 182 35.71 -11.57 -42.88
CA ASP A 182 36.29 -12.39 -41.82
C ASP A 182 35.70 -11.96 -40.46
N TYR A 183 34.54 -12.51 -40.12
CA TYR A 183 33.91 -12.32 -38.81
C TYR A 183 33.52 -13.68 -38.23
N ASN A 184 33.41 -13.77 -36.90
CA ASN A 184 33.07 -15.03 -36.24
C ASN A 184 31.59 -15.40 -36.45
N PRO A 185 31.27 -16.45 -37.25
CA PRO A 185 29.89 -16.77 -37.60
C PRO A 185 29.11 -17.44 -36.47
N ILE A 186 29.76 -17.80 -35.35
CA ILE A 186 29.09 -18.38 -34.18
C ILE A 186 28.20 -17.37 -33.45
N VAL A 187 28.57 -16.08 -33.47
CA VAL A 187 27.85 -15.02 -32.77
C VAL A 187 26.45 -14.83 -33.36
N PRO A 188 26.30 -14.59 -34.68
CA PRO A 188 24.96 -14.51 -35.28
C PRO A 188 24.20 -15.82 -35.17
N CYS A 189 24.85 -16.99 -35.22
CA CYS A 189 24.14 -18.26 -35.01
C CYS A 189 23.40 -18.33 -33.66
N ARG A 190 23.99 -17.79 -32.58
CA ARG A 190 23.35 -17.79 -31.25
C ARG A 190 22.31 -16.70 -31.07
N GLU A 191 22.48 -15.55 -31.73
CA GLU A 191 21.66 -14.36 -31.52
C GLU A 191 20.59 -14.13 -32.58
N MET A 192 20.66 -14.80 -33.73
CA MET A 192 19.66 -14.71 -34.79
C MET A 192 18.52 -15.69 -34.52
N THR A 193 17.30 -15.15 -34.49
CA THR A 193 16.10 -15.96 -34.36
C THR A 193 15.70 -16.57 -35.70
N LEU A 194 15.12 -17.77 -35.66
CA LEU A 194 14.45 -18.40 -36.80
C LEU A 194 12.98 -18.62 -36.43
N ASN A 195 12.08 -18.34 -37.38
CA ASN A 195 10.66 -18.62 -37.21
C ASN A 195 10.38 -20.06 -37.66
N ILE A 196 10.01 -20.93 -36.73
CA ILE A 196 9.62 -22.33 -36.99
C ILE A 196 8.21 -22.50 -36.45
N GLN A 197 7.27 -22.89 -37.32
CA GLN A 197 5.84 -23.07 -36.96
C GLN A 197 5.19 -21.84 -36.30
N GLY A 198 5.60 -20.63 -36.70
CA GLY A 198 5.05 -19.38 -36.15
C GLY A 198 5.73 -18.89 -34.87
N VAL A 199 6.71 -19.62 -34.33
CA VAL A 199 7.44 -19.25 -33.11
C VAL A 199 8.86 -18.79 -33.47
N SER A 200 9.25 -17.59 -33.03
CA SER A 200 10.58 -17.02 -33.24
C SER A 200 11.52 -17.42 -32.10
N LEU A 201 12.56 -18.21 -32.40
CA LEU A 201 13.45 -18.80 -31.38
C LEU A 201 14.92 -18.67 -31.76
N ASN A 202 15.78 -18.49 -30.74
CA ASN A 202 17.23 -18.58 -30.89
C ASN A 202 17.68 -20.03 -31.00
N ALA A 203 18.79 -20.28 -31.69
CA ALA A 203 19.37 -21.61 -31.75
C ALA A 203 19.80 -22.09 -30.35
N SER A 204 19.40 -23.30 -29.97
CA SER A 204 19.79 -23.94 -28.71
C SER A 204 21.27 -24.32 -28.71
N ARG A 205 21.80 -24.69 -29.88
CA ARG A 205 23.24 -24.93 -30.08
C ARG A 205 23.65 -24.49 -31.48
N CYS A 206 24.93 -24.22 -31.64
CA CYS A 206 25.55 -23.92 -32.92
C CYS A 206 26.68 -24.92 -33.18
N GLU A 207 26.75 -25.43 -34.40
CA GLU A 207 27.73 -26.44 -34.83
C GLU A 207 28.47 -25.92 -36.07
N SER A 208 29.81 -26.04 -36.07
CA SER A 208 30.64 -25.68 -37.23
C SER A 208 30.96 -26.94 -38.02
N ARG A 209 30.57 -26.98 -39.30
CA ARG A 209 30.84 -28.08 -40.23
C ARG A 209 31.69 -27.56 -41.38
N GLY A 210 33.00 -27.63 -41.23
CA GLY A 210 33.92 -26.96 -42.15
C GLY A 210 33.71 -25.44 -42.13
N ASN A 211 33.36 -24.87 -43.29
CA ASN A 211 33.09 -23.44 -43.45
C ASN A 211 31.61 -23.06 -43.23
N GLU A 212 30.75 -24.03 -42.90
CA GLU A 212 29.34 -23.79 -42.67
C GLU A 212 29.03 -23.75 -41.18
N ILE A 213 28.15 -22.83 -40.77
CA ILE A 213 27.57 -22.82 -39.44
C ILE A 213 26.13 -23.29 -39.49
N TRP A 214 25.80 -24.22 -38.61
CA TRP A 214 24.47 -24.80 -38.45
C TRP A 214 23.91 -24.42 -37.08
N GLY A 215 22.70 -23.87 -37.08
CA GLY A 215 21.91 -23.70 -35.86
C GLY A 215 21.07 -24.96 -35.62
N HIS A 216 20.80 -25.27 -34.35
CA HIS A 216 19.86 -26.32 -33.98
C HIS A 216 18.84 -25.80 -32.97
N TRP A 217 17.59 -26.22 -33.15
CA TRP A 217 16.46 -25.87 -32.29
C TRP A 217 15.78 -27.13 -31.78
N LYS A 218 15.15 -27.03 -30.61
CA LYS A 218 14.21 -28.01 -30.08
C LYS A 218 12.86 -27.32 -29.98
N ILE A 219 11.87 -27.84 -30.71
CA ILE A 219 10.53 -27.28 -30.78
C ILE A 219 9.60 -28.20 -30.02
N GLU A 220 8.93 -27.66 -29.01
CA GLU A 220 7.91 -28.35 -28.23
C GLU A 220 6.53 -28.23 -28.89
N ASN A 221 5.63 -29.14 -28.51
CA ASN A 221 4.28 -29.28 -29.09
C ASN A 221 4.25 -29.49 -30.61
N ASP A 222 5.28 -30.14 -31.16
CA ASP A 222 5.30 -30.50 -32.58
C ASP A 222 4.26 -31.61 -32.85
N PRO A 223 3.24 -31.35 -33.70
CA PRO A 223 2.14 -32.30 -33.92
C PRO A 223 2.62 -33.60 -34.56
N PHE A 224 3.77 -33.59 -35.25
CA PHE A 224 4.33 -34.77 -35.89
C PHE A 224 5.21 -35.61 -34.96
N CYS A 225 5.38 -35.21 -33.69
CA CYS A 225 6.08 -35.98 -32.67
C CYS A 225 5.12 -36.55 -31.62
N THR A 226 3.95 -37.02 -32.04
CA THR A 226 2.89 -37.51 -31.16
C THR A 226 2.63 -39.01 -31.41
N PRO A 227 3.60 -39.90 -31.15
CA PRO A 227 3.34 -41.33 -31.21
C PRO A 227 2.29 -41.70 -30.16
N ILE A 228 1.56 -42.77 -30.40
CA ILE A 228 0.45 -43.18 -29.54
C ILE A 228 0.54 -44.66 -29.20
N PHE A 229 0.16 -44.98 -27.97
CA PHE A 229 0.07 -46.35 -27.51
C PHE A 229 -1.26 -46.99 -27.95
N HIS A 230 -1.17 -48.16 -28.56
CA HIS A 230 -2.27 -49.00 -29.02
C HIS A 230 -2.13 -50.43 -28.48
N ASP A 231 -3.12 -51.27 -28.78
CA ASP A 231 -3.12 -52.70 -28.44
C ASP A 231 -2.87 -52.97 -26.95
N TRP A 232 -3.55 -52.20 -26.09
CA TRP A 232 -3.43 -52.32 -24.63
C TRP A 232 -3.78 -53.73 -24.14
N ARG A 233 -2.99 -54.23 -23.20
CA ARG A 233 -3.16 -55.52 -22.54
C ARG A 233 -3.05 -55.36 -21.04
N GLU A 234 -3.96 -56.03 -20.35
CA GLU A 234 -3.87 -56.24 -18.91
C GLU A 234 -3.09 -57.53 -18.70
N ASP A 235 -1.89 -57.41 -18.15
CA ASP A 235 -1.02 -58.53 -17.87
C ASP A 235 -1.35 -59.12 -16.48
N ALA A 236 -0.47 -59.99 -15.97
CA ALA A 236 -0.65 -60.63 -14.67
C ALA A 236 -0.49 -59.63 -13.50
N CYS A 237 -0.95 -60.04 -12.32
CA CYS A 237 -0.62 -59.34 -11.07
C CYS A 237 0.90 -59.34 -10.86
N VAL A 238 1.45 -58.24 -10.34
CA VAL A 238 2.89 -58.12 -10.06
C VAL A 238 3.34 -59.23 -9.10
N ALA A 239 2.54 -59.49 -8.06
CA ALA A 239 2.65 -60.64 -7.17
C ALA A 239 1.28 -60.96 -6.54
N PRO A 240 1.04 -62.19 -6.03
CA PRO A 240 -0.19 -62.52 -5.31
C PRO A 240 -0.37 -61.64 -4.07
N GLY A 241 -1.52 -60.95 -3.96
CA GLY A 241 -1.83 -60.05 -2.83
C GLY A 241 -1.15 -58.68 -2.90
N SER A 242 -0.57 -58.32 -4.04
CA SER A 242 0.14 -57.05 -4.23
C SER A 242 -0.80 -55.86 -4.47
N ARG A 243 -2.06 -56.12 -4.85
CA ARG A 243 -2.99 -55.10 -5.35
C ARG A 243 -2.44 -54.29 -6.53
N ARG A 244 -1.49 -54.86 -7.28
CA ARG A 244 -0.80 -54.23 -8.41
C ARG A 244 -0.89 -55.14 -9.61
N ARG A 245 -1.31 -54.60 -10.75
CA ARG A 245 -1.35 -55.30 -12.03
C ARG A 245 -0.39 -54.67 -13.03
N LEU A 246 0.27 -55.52 -13.81
CA LEU A 246 1.08 -55.10 -14.96
C LEU A 246 0.17 -54.82 -16.16
N ALA A 247 0.58 -53.86 -16.96
CA ALA A 247 -0.09 -53.56 -18.20
C ALA A 247 0.92 -53.19 -19.28
N SER A 248 0.57 -53.45 -20.53
CA SER A 248 1.44 -53.18 -21.66
C SER A 248 0.67 -52.67 -22.87
N ALA A 249 1.33 -51.87 -23.70
CA ALA A 249 0.77 -51.35 -24.94
C ALA A 249 1.87 -51.12 -25.97
N ARG A 250 1.56 -51.36 -27.24
CA ARG A 250 2.49 -51.14 -28.36
C ARG A 250 2.51 -49.66 -28.71
N LEU A 251 3.69 -49.09 -28.90
CA LEU A 251 3.86 -47.74 -29.41
C LEU A 251 3.86 -47.75 -30.94
N ASP A 252 2.91 -47.04 -31.54
CA ASP A 252 2.78 -46.90 -32.99
C ASP A 252 3.18 -45.49 -33.48
N TYR A 253 3.24 -45.32 -34.80
CA TYR A 253 3.60 -44.07 -35.49
C TYR A 253 5.03 -43.59 -35.24
N ILE A 254 5.95 -44.52 -35.01
CA ILE A 254 7.38 -44.25 -34.91
C ILE A 254 7.99 -44.33 -36.32
N SER A 255 8.68 -43.29 -36.75
CA SER A 255 9.45 -43.32 -37.99
C SER A 255 10.71 -44.18 -37.84
N SER A 256 11.13 -44.88 -38.89
CA SER A 256 12.33 -45.72 -38.86
C SER A 256 13.64 -44.95 -38.62
N LYS A 257 13.59 -43.61 -38.69
CA LYS A 257 14.73 -42.71 -38.44
C LYS A 257 14.76 -42.15 -37.01
N GLU A 258 13.76 -42.48 -36.19
CA GLU A 258 13.61 -41.94 -34.84
C GLU A 258 14.10 -42.93 -33.78
N GLU A 259 14.53 -42.39 -32.64
CA GLU A 259 14.92 -43.20 -31.49
C GLU A 259 13.67 -43.65 -30.72
N GLY A 260 13.03 -44.71 -31.23
CA GLY A 260 11.75 -45.20 -30.69
C GLY A 260 11.75 -45.39 -29.17
N ALA A 261 12.86 -45.87 -28.58
CA ALA A 261 12.99 -46.04 -27.13
C ALA A 261 12.84 -44.72 -26.35
N GLN A 262 13.38 -43.60 -26.84
CA GLN A 262 13.23 -42.29 -26.21
C GLN A 262 11.80 -41.77 -26.32
N LEU A 263 11.18 -41.98 -27.48
CA LEU A 263 9.76 -41.67 -27.70
C LEU A 263 8.87 -42.47 -26.75
N CYS A 264 9.09 -43.78 -26.62
CA CYS A 264 8.37 -44.62 -25.67
C CYS A 264 8.48 -44.11 -24.24
N ALA A 265 9.70 -43.81 -23.77
CA ALA A 265 9.93 -43.35 -22.41
C ALA A 265 9.32 -41.97 -22.08
N SER A 266 8.84 -41.22 -23.08
CA SER A 266 8.27 -39.87 -22.91
C SER A 266 6.81 -39.76 -23.35
N THR A 267 6.25 -40.81 -23.96
CA THR A 267 4.88 -40.77 -24.48
C THR A 267 3.88 -41.01 -23.34
N PRO A 268 2.91 -40.10 -23.13
CA PRO A 268 1.88 -40.31 -22.14
C PRO A 268 0.79 -41.25 -22.68
N ILE A 269 0.03 -41.87 -21.76
CA ILE A 269 -1.16 -42.65 -22.09
C ILE A 269 -2.29 -42.35 -21.11
N ARG A 270 -3.53 -42.54 -21.55
CA ARG A 270 -4.72 -42.56 -20.69
C ARG A 270 -5.45 -43.89 -20.85
N PHE A 271 -5.72 -44.56 -19.75
CA PHE A 271 -6.38 -45.87 -19.73
C PHE A 271 -7.18 -46.06 -18.44
N LYS A 272 -8.40 -46.61 -18.52
CA LYS A 272 -9.33 -46.79 -17.37
C LYS A 272 -9.43 -45.54 -16.48
N ASP A 273 -9.59 -44.37 -17.12
CA ASP A 273 -9.61 -43.06 -16.46
C ASP A 273 -8.34 -42.66 -15.69
N MET A 274 -7.30 -43.49 -15.73
CA MET A 274 -5.97 -43.17 -15.21
C MET A 274 -5.14 -42.48 -16.29
N HIS A 275 -4.22 -41.62 -15.85
CA HIS A 275 -3.25 -40.96 -16.71
C HIS A 275 -1.85 -41.33 -16.28
N PHE A 276 -1.05 -41.79 -17.23
CA PHE A 276 0.36 -42.08 -17.02
C PHE A 276 1.19 -41.14 -17.89
N ASN A 277 2.11 -40.41 -17.26
CA ASN A 277 3.00 -39.48 -17.96
C ASN A 277 4.00 -40.19 -18.87
N ARG A 278 4.36 -41.43 -18.53
CA ARG A 278 5.32 -42.29 -19.24
C ARG A 278 5.20 -43.75 -18.78
N PRO A 279 5.65 -44.73 -19.58
CA PRO A 279 5.86 -46.11 -19.11
C PRO A 279 6.98 -46.21 -18.07
N LEU A 280 6.93 -47.29 -17.29
CA LEU A 280 8.00 -47.71 -16.37
C LEU A 280 9.20 -48.26 -17.15
N THR A 281 8.92 -49.09 -18.15
CA THR A 281 9.93 -49.71 -19.01
C THR A 281 9.45 -49.75 -20.45
N CYS A 282 10.41 -49.78 -21.38
CA CYS A 282 10.18 -49.91 -22.81
C CYS A 282 10.97 -51.09 -23.35
N GLU A 283 10.33 -51.97 -24.12
CA GLU A 283 10.95 -53.20 -24.62
C GLU A 283 10.65 -53.42 -26.10
N TRP A 284 11.70 -53.74 -26.88
CA TRP A 284 11.56 -54.13 -28.28
C TRP A 284 11.21 -55.62 -28.38
N SER A 285 10.13 -55.91 -29.11
CA SER A 285 9.71 -57.26 -29.47
C SER A 285 9.67 -57.43 -30.99
N ILE A 286 9.46 -58.67 -31.46
CA ILE A 286 9.20 -58.95 -32.89
C ILE A 286 7.96 -58.23 -33.43
N TRP A 287 7.07 -57.76 -32.54
CA TRP A 287 5.82 -57.09 -32.87
C TRP A 287 5.90 -55.57 -32.70
N GLY A 288 7.08 -55.01 -32.42
CA GLY A 288 7.29 -53.58 -32.23
C GLY A 288 7.75 -53.21 -30.82
N LEU A 289 7.75 -51.91 -30.52
CA LEU A 289 8.17 -51.35 -29.25
C LEU A 289 6.98 -51.28 -28.29
N TRP A 290 7.13 -51.82 -27.09
CA TRP A 290 6.09 -51.85 -26.06
C TRP A 290 6.49 -50.99 -24.88
N GLY A 291 5.52 -50.29 -24.30
CA GLY A 291 5.63 -49.66 -22.99
C GLY A 291 4.93 -50.52 -21.94
N HIS A 292 5.44 -50.51 -20.72
CA HIS A 292 4.87 -51.24 -19.58
C HIS A 292 4.55 -50.31 -18.41
N TRP A 293 3.46 -50.57 -17.71
CA TRP A 293 3.00 -49.84 -16.54
C TRP A 293 2.59 -50.79 -15.42
N GLU A 294 2.57 -50.27 -14.20
CA GLU A 294 1.91 -50.88 -13.06
C GLU A 294 0.79 -49.96 -12.60
N TYR A 295 -0.35 -50.52 -12.24
CA TYR A 295 -1.47 -49.79 -11.68
C TYR A 295 -2.14 -50.56 -10.55
N ASP A 296 -2.87 -49.84 -9.70
CA ASP A 296 -3.55 -50.44 -8.56
C ASP A 296 -4.81 -51.20 -9.01
N ASP A 297 -4.94 -52.45 -8.58
CA ASP A 297 -6.04 -53.35 -8.90
C ASP A 297 -6.32 -54.26 -7.70
N ASP A 298 -7.46 -54.05 -7.03
CA ASP A 298 -7.87 -54.81 -5.84
C ASP A 298 -8.18 -56.30 -6.13
N SER A 299 -8.26 -56.70 -7.40
CA SER A 299 -8.35 -58.12 -7.78
C SER A 299 -7.00 -58.86 -7.71
N CYS A 300 -5.92 -58.10 -7.57
CA CYS A 300 -4.58 -58.56 -7.22
C CYS A 300 -4.33 -58.37 -5.70
#